data_AF-A0A4Q2LYN2-F1
#
_entry.id   AF-A0A4Q2LYN2-F1
#
_cell.length_a   1.000
_cell.length_b   1.000
_cell.length_c   1.000
_cell.angle_alpha   90.00
_cell.angle_beta   90.00
_cell.angle_gamma   90.00
#
_symmetry.space_group_name_H-M   'P 1'
#
loop_
_entity.id
_entity.type
_entity.pdbx_description
1 polymer ?
#
loop_
_entity_poly.entity_id
_entity_poly.type
_entity_poly.pdbx_seq_one_letter_code
_entity_poly.pdbx_strand_id
1 'polypeptide(L)' 'MDTKINLLKIYDQFGINPEEELNSQLDSLDFVTLIIEIEENFNVSVPEDLLNVDVLTTDKLVNLIDQELEKGN' A
#
# COMPACT_ATOMS: atom_id res chain seq x y z
N MET A 1 7.71 9.70 11.07
CA MET A 1 8.05 9.01 9.81
C MET A 1 6.95 9.39 8.84
N ASP A 2 7.24 9.82 7.62
CA ASP A 2 6.19 10.23 6.69
C ASP A 2 5.80 9.02 5.83
N THR A 3 4.71 8.37 6.21
CA THR A 3 4.22 7.14 5.59
C THR A 3 4.02 7.30 4.08
N LYS A 4 3.52 8.46 3.66
CA LYS A 4 3.32 8.78 2.25
C LYS A 4 4.63 8.82 1.48
N ILE A 5 5.68 9.43 2.03
CA ILE A 5 7.00 9.48 1.37
C ILE A 5 7.59 8.08 1.17
N ASN A 6 7.47 7.21 2.16
CA ASN A 6 8.01 5.84 2.03
C ASN A 6 7.19 4.99 1.06
N LEU A 7 5.86 5.15 1.06
CA LEU A 7 4.99 4.45 0.11
C LEU A 7 5.29 4.85 -1.35
N LEU A 8 5.54 6.14 -1.60
CA LEU A 8 5.93 6.63 -2.93
C LEU A 8 7.26 6.03 -3.43
N LYS A 9 8.20 5.73 -2.53
CA LYS A 9 9.45 5.04 -2.92
C LYS A 9 9.19 3.59 -3.34
N ILE A 10 8.24 2.92 -2.70
CA ILE A 10 7.84 1.57 -3.11
C ILE A 10 7.18 1.67 -4.49
N TYR A 11 6.27 2.62 -4.70
CA TYR A 11 5.60 2.80 -6.00
C TYR A 11 6.54 3.02 -7.17
N ASP A 12 7.65 3.74 -6.97
CA ASP A 12 8.69 3.94 -7.99
C ASP A 12 9.28 2.61 -8.49
N GLN A 13 9.37 1.59 -7.63
CA GLN A 13 9.86 0.25 -8.00
C GLN A 13 8.87 -0.52 -8.88
N PHE A 14 7.58 -0.26 -8.72
CA PHE A 14 6.49 -0.90 -9.48
C PHE A 14 5.99 -0.04 -10.64
N GLY A 15 6.51 1.18 -10.81
CA GLY A 15 6.06 2.12 -11.83
C GLY A 15 4.62 2.65 -11.61
N ILE A 16 4.17 2.70 -10.36
CA ILE A 16 2.81 3.11 -10.00
C ILE A 16 2.69 4.65 -10.00
N ASN A 17 1.68 5.18 -10.68
CA ASN A 17 1.24 6.57 -10.55
C ASN A 17 0.32 6.73 -9.32
N PRO A 18 0.73 7.49 -8.29
CA PRO A 18 -0.06 7.66 -7.07
C PRO A 18 -1.36 8.47 -7.24
N GLU A 19 -1.53 9.16 -8.37
CA GLU A 19 -2.75 9.92 -8.70
C GLU A 19 -3.84 9.06 -9.37
N GLU A 20 -3.49 7.83 -9.76
CA GLU A 20 -4.40 6.88 -10.41
C GLU A 20 -4.82 5.77 -9.43
N GLU A 21 -5.85 5.01 -9.80
CA GLU A 21 -6.28 3.84 -9.02
C GLU A 21 -5.19 2.75 -9.08
N LEU A 22 -4.83 2.16 -7.94
CA LEU A 22 -3.74 1.18 -7.87
C LEU A 22 -4.06 -0.11 -8.60
N ASN A 23 -5.30 -0.57 -8.45
CA ASN A 23 -5.79 -1.83 -9.01
C ASN A 23 -5.97 -1.78 -10.54
N SER A 24 -5.94 -0.61 -11.17
CA SER A 24 -5.97 -0.48 -12.63
C SER A 24 -4.56 -0.53 -13.27
N GLN A 25 -3.51 -0.36 -12.46
CA GLN A 25 -2.12 -0.29 -12.90
C GLN A 25 -1.33 -1.58 -12.65
N LEU A 26 -1.82 -2.42 -11.75
CA LEU A 26 -1.13 -3.63 -11.30
C LEU A 26 -1.89 -4.87 -11.73
N ASP A 27 -1.15 -5.90 -12.15
CA ASP A 27 -1.71 -7.23 -12.23
C ASP A 27 -1.84 -7.86 -10.83
N SER A 28 -2.51 -9.01 -10.74
CA SER A 28 -2.76 -9.65 -9.44
C SER A 28 -1.48 -10.09 -8.71
N LEU A 29 -0.39 -10.36 -9.44
CA LEU A 29 0.89 -10.78 -8.83
C LEU A 29 1.69 -9.57 -8.35
N ASP A 30 1.74 -8.51 -9.15
CA ASP A 30 2.37 -7.25 -8.79
C ASP A 30 1.68 -6.63 -7.58
N PHE A 31 0.34 -6.73 -7.52
CA PHE A 31 -0.44 -6.28 -6.39
C PHE A 31 -0.08 -7.00 -5.09
N VAL A 32 0.01 -8.34 -5.11
CA VAL A 32 0.41 -9.11 -3.93
C VAL A 32 1.84 -8.76 -3.53
N THR A 33 2.75 -8.61 -4.50
CA THR A 33 4.15 -8.26 -4.24
C THR A 33 4.27 -6.87 -3.61
N LEU A 34 3.50 -5.89 -4.09
CA LEU A 34 3.42 -4.55 -3.51
C LEU A 34 3.00 -4.60 -2.04
N ILE A 35 1.98 -5.40 -1.71
CA ILE A 35 1.46 -5.50 -0.35
C ILE A 35 2.51 -6.12 0.58
N ILE A 36 3.21 -7.17 0.14
CA ILE A 36 4.31 -7.77 0.91
C ILE A 36 5.40 -6.74 1.19
N GLU A 37 5.83 -5.98 0.17
CA GLU A 37 6.83 -4.90 0.35
C GLU A 37 6.36 -3.82 1.34
N ILE A 38 5.08 -3.46 1.31
CA ILE A 38 4.49 -2.52 2.28
C ILE A 38 4.54 -3.12 3.69
N GLU A 39 4.10 -4.36 3.89
CA GLU A 39 4.12 -5.01 5.20
C GLU A 39 5.54 -5.08 5.77
N GLU A 40 6.52 -5.45 4.96
CA GLU A 40 7.92 -5.53 5.37
C GLU A 40 8.54 -4.16 5.66
N ASN A 41 8.31 -3.15 4.82
CA ASN A 41 8.90 -1.81 5.00
C ASN A 41 8.32 -1.05 6.20
N PHE A 42 7.04 -1.26 6.49
CA PHE A 42 6.34 -0.55 7.57
C PHE A 42 6.19 -1.41 8.84
N ASN A 43 6.54 -2.70 8.79
CA ASN A 43 6.33 -3.65 9.87
C ASN A 43 4.87 -3.65 10.37
N VAL A 44 3.94 -3.65 9.41
CA VAL A 44 2.48 -3.71 9.61
C VAL A 44 1.93 -4.98 8.97
N SER A 45 0.71 -5.36 9.32
CA SER A 45 -0.03 -6.39 8.58
C SER A 45 -1.24 -5.75 7.92
N VAL A 46 -1.32 -5.84 6.60
CA VAL A 46 -2.43 -5.31 5.82
C VAL A 46 -3.51 -6.38 5.76
N PRO A 47 -4.75 -6.10 6.22
CA PRO A 47 -5.81 -7.11 6.20
C PRO A 47 -6.18 -7.52 4.77
N GLU A 48 -6.31 -8.83 4.53
CA GLU A 48 -6.67 -9.40 3.23
C GLU A 48 -8.03 -8.88 2.70
N ASP A 49 -8.95 -8.49 3.58
CA ASP A 49 -10.25 -7.93 3.20
C ASP A 49 -10.13 -6.64 2.36
N LEU A 50 -9.01 -5.93 2.50
CA LEU A 50 -8.73 -4.72 1.72
C LEU A 50 -8.10 -5.02 0.36
N LEU A 51 -7.64 -6.25 0.14
CA LEU A 51 -7.20 -6.74 -1.16
C LEU A 51 -8.41 -7.01 -2.08
N ASN A 52 -9.60 -7.12 -1.50
CA ASN A 52 -10.85 -7.37 -2.21
C ASN A 52 -11.66 -6.09 -2.51
N VAL A 53 -11.08 -4.89 -2.37
CA VAL A 53 -11.80 -3.64 -2.66
C VAL A 53 -11.71 -3.27 -4.14
N ASP A 54 -12.84 -2.87 -4.72
CA ASP A 54 -12.93 -2.45 -6.13
C ASP A 54 -12.10 -1.20 -6.46
N VAL A 55 -11.77 -0.37 -5.46
CA VAL A 55 -10.97 0.85 -5.63
C VAL A 55 -10.01 1.03 -4.47
N LEU A 56 -8.73 0.82 -4.74
CA LEU A 56 -7.64 1.12 -3.82
C LEU A 56 -6.89 2.37 -4.31
N THR A 57 -6.78 3.38 -3.45
CA THR A 57 -6.02 4.61 -3.74
C THR A 57 -4.86 4.76 -2.76
N THR A 58 -3.86 5.53 -3.17
CA THR A 58 -2.69 5.85 -2.34
C THR A 58 -3.08 6.33 -0.95
N ASP A 59 -4.02 7.28 -0.86
CA ASP A 59 -4.41 7.85 0.43
C ASP A 59 -5.15 6.82 1.33
N LYS A 60 -5.87 5.85 0.76
CA LYS A 60 -6.45 4.76 1.54
C LYS A 60 -5.37 3.86 2.14
N LEU A 61 -4.34 3.52 1.36
CA LEU A 61 -3.20 2.74 1.85
C LEU A 61 -2.43 3.49 2.94
N VAL A 62 -2.15 4.78 2.74
CA VAL A 62 -1.46 5.61 3.75
C VAL A 62 -2.24 5.61 5.07
N ASN A 63 -3.54 5.92 5.03
CA ASN A 63 -4.37 5.95 6.24
C ASN A 63 -4.40 4.59 6.95
N LEU A 64 -4.39 3.50 6.18
CA LEU A 64 -4.38 2.16 6.76
C LEU A 64 -3.06 1.84 7.45
N ILE A 65 -1.95 2.09 6.77
CA ILE A 65 -0.62 1.86 7.34
C ILE A 65 -0.47 2.69 8.62
N ASP A 66 -0.90 3.95 8.60
CA ASP A 66 -0.87 4.81 9.78
C ASP A 66 -1.71 4.24 10.94
N GLN A 67 -2.92 3.73 10.67
CA GLN A 67 -3.76 3.09 11.69
C GLN A 67 -3.12 1.84 12.30
N GLU A 68 -2.45 1.00 11.50
CA GLU A 68 -1.77 -0.19 12.00
C GLU A 68 -0.51 0.18 12.79
N LEU A 69 0.23 1.19 12.36
CA LEU A 69 1.37 1.75 13.12
C LEU A 69 0.94 2.32 14.47
N GLU A 70 -0.23 2.96 14.55
CA GLU A 70 -0.80 3.46 15.81
C GLU A 70 -1.27 2.33 16.75
N LYS A 71 -1.74 1.19 16.21
CA LYS A 71 -2.16 0.02 17.01
C LYS A 71 -0.98 -0.79 17.55
N GLY A 72 0.15 -0.79 16.85
CA GLY A 72 1.36 -1.53 17.21
C GLY A 72 2.23 -0.89 18.31
N ASN A 73 1.82 0.26 18.86
CA ASN A 73 2.55 1.08 19.84
C ASN A 73 1.79 1.17 21.18
#